data_AF-A0A6N9JJV8-F1
#
_entry.id   AF-A0A6N9JJV8-F1
#
_cell.length_a   1.000
_cell.length_b   1.000
_cell.length_c   1.000
_cell.angle_alpha   90.00
_cell.angle_beta   90.00
_cell.angle_gamma   90.00
#
_symmetry.space_group_name_H-M   'P 1'
#
loop_
_entity.id
_entity.type
_entity.pdbx_description
1 polymer ?
#
loop_
_entity_poly.entity_id
_entity_poly.type
_entity_poly.pdbx_seq_one_letter_code
_entity_poly.pdbx_strand_id
1 'polypeptide(L)'
;MSSDKVSVLTMVNARGDAMAVAACRGKMGVADARRAMAGCALEGAVVSTDRQRGYVRALAEMGVAAHERFASSGPRAPLNRVNALHSALKAFLARFRGVPTRRLPNYLAWFCWAREARRGGDAASLLRAQMGSGTYRTSWRGLWRQPCPFHPEISMS
;
A
#
# COMPACT_ATOMS: atom_id res chain seq x y z
N MET A 1 9.31 4.68 -14.43
CA MET A 1 7.92 5.20 -14.33
C MET A 1 7.95 6.68 -14.62
N SER A 2 7.00 7.17 -15.42
CA SER A 2 6.80 8.62 -15.68
C SER A 2 6.32 9.34 -14.41
N SER A 3 6.62 10.64 -14.30
CA SER A 3 6.09 11.54 -13.27
C SER A 3 4.56 11.59 -13.25
N ASP A 4 3.87 11.22 -14.32
CA ASP A 4 2.39 11.25 -14.40
C ASP A 4 1.70 10.06 -13.73
N LYS A 5 2.47 9.06 -13.29
CA LYS A 5 1.94 7.88 -12.63
C LYS A 5 2.22 7.94 -11.14
N VAL A 6 1.24 7.51 -10.35
CA VAL A 6 1.40 7.30 -8.91
C VAL A 6 1.91 5.88 -8.69
N SER A 7 3.03 5.76 -7.98
CA SER A 7 3.55 4.50 -7.49
C SER A 7 2.76 4.06 -6.26
N VAL A 8 2.32 2.81 -6.25
CA VAL A 8 1.69 2.17 -5.10
C VAL A 8 2.62 1.09 -4.57
N LEU A 9 3.02 1.19 -3.31
CA LEU A 9 3.75 0.15 -2.60
C LEU A 9 2.74 -0.91 -2.13
N THR A 10 2.99 -2.17 -2.46
CA THR A 10 2.19 -3.30 -2.00
C THR A 10 3.05 -4.24 -1.16
N MET A 11 2.52 -4.69 -0.03
CA MET A 11 3.17 -5.61 0.89
C MET A 11 2.19 -6.70 1.33
N VAL A 12 2.69 -7.91 1.52
CA VAL A 12 1.93 -9.04 2.07
C VAL A 12 2.83 -9.89 2.94
N ASN A 13 2.35 -10.30 4.12
CA ASN A 13 3.10 -11.17 5.01
C ASN A 13 2.68 -12.65 4.88
N ALA A 14 3.33 -13.54 5.64
CA ALA A 14 3.04 -14.97 5.62
C ALA A 14 1.63 -15.33 6.11
N ARG A 15 1.06 -14.54 7.03
CA ARG A 15 -0.33 -14.70 7.47
C ARG A 15 -1.31 -14.28 6.38
N GLY A 16 -0.90 -13.45 5.43
CA GLY A 16 -1.72 -12.91 4.36
C GLY A 16 -2.28 -11.53 4.67
N ASP A 17 -1.83 -10.88 5.74
CA ASP A 17 -2.11 -9.47 6.00
C ASP A 17 -1.50 -8.67 4.84
N ALA A 18 -2.28 -7.76 4.25
CA ALA A 18 -1.91 -7.05 3.04
C ALA A 18 -2.05 -5.54 3.22
N MET A 19 -1.07 -4.83 2.69
CA MET A 19 -1.04 -3.36 2.69
C MET A 19 -0.83 -2.85 1.26
N ALA A 20 -1.53 -1.78 0.92
CA ALA A 20 -1.32 -1.03 -0.32
C ALA A 20 -1.34 0.47 0.00
N VAL A 21 -0.26 1.19 -0.33
CA VAL A 21 -0.09 2.61 0.00
C VAL A 21 0.38 3.38 -1.22
N ALA A 22 -0.26 4.51 -1.50
CA ALA A 22 0.21 5.44 -2.51
C ALA A 22 1.52 6.10 -2.02
N ALA A 23 2.64 5.78 -2.66
CA ALA A 23 3.98 6.12 -2.16
C ALA A 23 4.47 7.48 -2.67
N CYS A 24 4.43 7.69 -3.98
CA CYS A 24 4.94 8.89 -4.64
C CYS A 24 4.42 8.99 -6.09
N ARG A 25 4.67 10.11 -6.77
CA ARG A 25 4.65 10.18 -8.23
C ARG A 25 5.98 9.72 -8.81
N GLY A 26 5.95 9.05 -9.95
CA GLY A 26 7.16 8.55 -10.61
C GLY A 26 7.85 7.43 -9.83
N LYS A 27 9.17 7.36 -9.95
CA LYS A 27 9.97 6.27 -9.38
C LYS A 27 10.22 6.50 -7.88
N MET A 28 9.90 5.50 -7.08
CA MET A 28 10.06 5.56 -5.62
C MET A 28 11.52 5.58 -5.19
N GLY A 29 11.89 6.59 -4.41
CA GLY A 29 13.20 6.72 -3.74
C GLY A 29 13.20 6.16 -2.32
N VAL A 30 14.30 6.36 -1.61
CA VAL A 30 14.47 5.88 -0.22
C VAL A 30 13.49 6.56 0.74
N ALA A 31 13.35 7.89 0.65
CA ALA A 31 12.45 8.65 1.51
C ALA A 31 10.97 8.25 1.32
N ASP A 32 10.57 8.04 0.06
CA ASP A 32 9.22 7.57 -0.26
C ASP A 32 8.95 6.16 0.29
N ALA A 33 9.92 5.25 0.14
CA ALA A 33 9.82 3.90 0.68
C ALA A 33 9.69 3.93 2.21
N ARG A 34 10.49 4.77 2.90
CA ARG A 34 10.38 4.96 4.36
C ARG A 34 9.00 5.44 4.77
N ARG A 35 8.52 6.50 4.12
CA ARG A 35 7.19 7.08 4.41
C ARG A 35 6.07 6.06 4.15
N ALA A 36 6.15 5.32 3.05
CA ALA A 36 5.13 4.34 2.67
C ALA A 36 5.09 3.10 3.58
N MET A 37 6.21 2.74 4.21
CA MET A 37 6.31 1.62 5.15
C MET A 37 6.28 2.08 6.62
N ALA A 38 6.06 3.37 6.88
CA ALA A 38 5.97 3.90 8.25
C ALA A 38 4.82 3.23 9.01
N GLY A 39 5.10 2.74 10.21
CA GLY A 39 4.15 2.00 11.05
C GLY A 39 4.03 0.50 10.74
N CYS A 40 4.78 -0.02 9.76
CA CYS A 40 4.91 -1.46 9.58
C CYS A 40 5.88 -2.05 10.61
N ALA A 41 5.49 -3.14 11.27
CA ALA A 41 6.38 -3.91 12.15
C ALA A 41 7.37 -4.73 11.30
N LEU A 42 8.46 -4.08 10.89
CA LEU A 42 9.49 -4.68 10.02
C LEU A 42 10.79 -5.01 10.76
N GLU A 43 10.97 -4.52 11.98
CA GLU A 43 12.14 -4.85 12.80
C GLU A 43 12.22 -6.37 13.02
N GLY A 44 13.40 -6.94 12.77
CA GLY A 44 13.63 -8.39 12.83
C GLY A 44 12.98 -9.20 11.72
N ALA A 45 12.26 -8.60 10.77
CA ALA A 45 11.59 -9.32 9.70
C ALA A 45 12.54 -9.70 8.56
N VAL A 46 12.24 -10.80 7.85
CA VAL A 46 12.83 -11.10 6.54
C VAL A 46 11.93 -10.51 5.46
N VAL A 47 12.48 -9.63 4.64
CA VAL A 47 11.74 -8.91 3.61
C VAL A 47 12.28 -9.25 2.22
N SER A 48 11.41 -9.77 1.37
CA SER A 48 11.70 -10.09 -0.03
C SER A 48 11.16 -9.00 -0.96
N THR A 49 12.01 -8.39 -1.78
CA THR A 49 11.61 -7.36 -2.77
C THR A 49 12.17 -7.64 -4.16
N ASP A 50 11.73 -6.86 -5.15
CA ASP A 50 12.47 -6.73 -6.40
C ASP A 50 13.83 -6.02 -6.18
N ARG A 51 14.59 -5.80 -7.26
CA ARG A 51 15.92 -5.17 -7.18
C ARG A 51 15.92 -3.64 -7.08
N GLN A 52 14.77 -2.98 -6.91
CA GLN A 52 14.71 -1.52 -6.83
C GLN A 52 15.56 -0.99 -5.68
N ARG A 53 16.46 -0.06 -6.01
CA ARG A 53 17.46 0.49 -5.06
C ARG A 53 16.84 1.25 -3.88
N GLY A 54 15.64 1.81 -4.05
CA GLY A 54 14.93 2.56 -3.02
C GLY A 54 14.67 1.78 -1.73
N TYR A 55 14.55 0.45 -1.83
CA TYR A 55 14.30 -0.40 -0.66
C TYR A 55 15.53 -0.62 0.22
N VAL A 56 16.73 -0.66 -0.36
CA VAL A 56 17.95 -1.15 0.32
C VAL A 56 18.21 -0.35 1.60
N ARG A 57 18.35 0.97 1.48
CA ARG A 57 18.62 1.83 2.63
C ARG A 57 17.39 1.98 3.54
N ALA A 58 16.18 1.98 2.98
CA ALA A 58 14.96 2.14 3.76
C ALA A 58 14.73 0.95 4.71
N LEU A 59 14.89 -0.29 4.21
CA LEU A 59 14.71 -1.49 5.00
C LEU A 59 15.83 -1.70 6.01
N ALA A 60 17.08 -1.38 5.65
CA ALA A 60 18.20 -1.45 6.59
C ALA A 60 17.98 -0.56 7.82
N GLU A 61 17.53 0.68 7.62
CA GLU A 61 17.23 1.60 8.72
C GLU A 61 15.97 1.23 9.51
N MET A 62 15.10 0.39 8.96
CA MET A 62 13.93 -0.16 9.66
C MET A 62 14.26 -1.41 10.49
N GLY A 63 15.52 -1.84 10.53
CA GLY A 63 15.97 -2.94 11.37
C GLY A 63 15.52 -4.33 10.87
N VAL A 64 15.29 -4.51 9.56
CA VAL A 64 14.97 -5.85 9.02
C VAL A 64 16.12 -6.82 9.28
N ALA A 65 15.81 -8.07 9.63
CA ALA A 65 16.83 -9.09 9.83
C ALA A 65 17.52 -9.49 8.53
N ALA A 66 16.77 -9.53 7.42
CA ALA A 66 17.31 -9.81 6.10
C ALA A 66 16.52 -9.11 4.99
N HIS A 67 17.23 -8.60 3.98
CA HIS A 67 16.65 -8.05 2.76
C HIS A 67 17.01 -8.92 1.55
N GLU A 68 16.08 -9.76 1.12
CA GLU A 68 16.24 -10.63 -0.04
C GLU A 68 15.79 -9.91 -1.32
N ARG A 69 16.63 -9.94 -2.36
CA ARG A 69 16.42 -9.13 -3.57
C ARG A 69 16.39 -9.99 -4.83
N PHE A 70 15.23 -10.05 -5.46
CA PHE A 70 14.97 -10.94 -6.59
C PHE A 70 14.96 -10.20 -7.93
N ALA A 71 15.64 -10.77 -8.93
CA ALA A 71 15.59 -10.29 -10.30
C ALA A 71 14.32 -10.77 -11.02
N SER A 72 13.96 -10.08 -12.10
CA SER A 72 12.86 -10.49 -12.99
C SER A 72 13.11 -11.83 -13.69
N SER A 73 14.38 -12.21 -13.88
CA SER A 73 14.82 -13.45 -14.56
C SER A 73 15.04 -14.65 -13.63
N GLY A 74 14.89 -14.50 -12.31
CA GLY A 74 15.13 -15.56 -11.32
C GLY A 74 13.86 -16.24 -10.80
N PRO A 75 14.00 -17.14 -9.81
CA PRO A 75 12.87 -17.76 -9.12
C PRO A 75 11.94 -16.70 -8.55
N ARG A 76 10.69 -16.70 -9.02
CA ARG A 76 9.68 -15.72 -8.60
C ARG A 76 8.88 -16.15 -7.38
N ALA A 77 9.05 -17.40 -6.92
CA ALA A 77 8.28 -17.97 -5.82
C ALA A 77 8.20 -17.06 -4.57
N PRO A 78 9.29 -16.43 -4.10
CA PRO A 78 9.23 -15.50 -2.96
C PRO A 78 8.38 -14.26 -3.21
N LEU A 79 8.29 -13.79 -4.47
CA LEU A 79 7.49 -12.63 -4.87
C LEU A 79 6.08 -12.99 -5.37
N ASN A 80 5.73 -14.28 -5.51
CA ASN A 80 4.44 -14.69 -6.07
C ASN A 80 3.25 -14.14 -5.26
N ARG A 81 3.36 -14.09 -3.93
CA ARG A 81 2.28 -13.54 -3.08
C ARG A 81 2.06 -12.05 -3.32
N VAL A 82 3.14 -11.25 -3.37
CA VAL A 82 3.02 -9.81 -3.63
C VAL A 82 2.61 -9.52 -5.07
N ASN A 83 3.06 -10.33 -6.04
CA ASN A 83 2.63 -10.24 -7.43
C ASN A 83 1.13 -10.57 -7.59
N ALA A 84 0.62 -11.58 -6.88
CA ALA A 84 -0.80 -11.90 -6.84
C ALA A 84 -1.61 -10.76 -6.21
N LEU A 85 -1.13 -10.18 -5.11
CA LEU A 85 -1.74 -9.00 -4.49
C LEU A 85 -1.78 -7.81 -5.47
N HIS A 86 -0.67 -7.54 -6.15
CA HIS A 86 -0.56 -6.47 -7.13
C HIS A 86 -1.53 -6.66 -8.31
N SER A 87 -1.62 -7.87 -8.85
CA SER A 87 -2.56 -8.22 -9.91
C SER A 87 -4.03 -8.07 -9.46
N ALA A 88 -4.35 -8.52 -8.24
CA ALA A 88 -5.68 -8.36 -7.66
C ALA A 88 -6.04 -6.89 -7.46
N LEU A 89 -5.09 -6.06 -7.01
CA LEU A 89 -5.29 -4.61 -6.88
C LEU A 89 -5.55 -3.97 -8.25
N LYS A 90 -4.78 -4.34 -9.28
CA LYS A 90 -4.99 -3.84 -10.64
C LYS A 90 -6.39 -4.19 -11.16
N ALA A 91 -6.82 -5.44 -10.96
CA ALA A 91 -8.16 -5.88 -11.34
C ALA A 91 -9.27 -5.15 -10.57
N PHE A 92 -9.06 -4.89 -9.27
CA PHE A 92 -9.98 -4.11 -8.47
C PHE A 92 -10.13 -2.67 -8.99
N LEU A 93 -9.00 -1.98 -9.25
CA LEU A 93 -9.03 -0.60 -9.74
C LEU A 93 -9.58 -0.48 -11.17
N ALA A 94 -9.38 -1.49 -12.01
CA ALA A 94 -9.88 -1.52 -13.40
C ALA A 94 -11.42 -1.50 -13.50
N ARG A 95 -12.14 -1.81 -12.42
CA ARG A 95 -13.61 -1.77 -12.36
C ARG A 95 -14.17 -0.35 -12.37
N PHE A 96 -13.34 0.65 -12.06
CA PHE A 96 -13.75 2.04 -11.98
C PHE A 96 -13.38 2.78 -13.27
N ARG A 97 -14.25 3.68 -13.72
CA ARG A 97 -14.03 4.53 -14.92
C ARG A 97 -13.08 5.70 -14.60
N GLY A 98 -11.92 5.38 -14.06
CA GLY A 98 -10.97 6.33 -13.50
C GLY A 98 -10.99 6.35 -11.96
N VAL A 99 -9.81 6.53 -11.39
CA VAL A 99 -9.62 6.67 -9.93
C VAL A 99 -8.98 8.04 -9.71
N PRO A 100 -9.69 9.00 -9.09
CA PRO A 100 -9.10 10.30 -8.80
C PRO A 100 -7.89 10.12 -7.89
N THR A 101 -6.75 10.70 -8.24
CA THR A 101 -5.51 10.62 -7.45
C THR A 101 -5.71 11.07 -6.00
N ARG A 102 -6.54 12.10 -5.78
CA ARG A 102 -6.98 12.57 -4.45
C ARG A 102 -7.66 11.47 -3.62
N ARG A 103 -8.34 10.53 -4.28
CA ARG A 103 -9.13 9.47 -3.64
C ARG A 103 -8.42 8.14 -3.60
N LEU A 104 -7.31 7.98 -4.33
CA LEU A 104 -6.58 6.72 -4.40
C LEU A 104 -6.33 6.07 -3.02
N PRO A 105 -5.91 6.79 -1.96
CA PRO A 105 -5.75 6.18 -0.63
C PRO A 105 -7.00 5.47 -0.10
N ASN A 106 -8.20 6.01 -0.37
CA ASN A 106 -9.46 5.40 0.06
C ASN A 106 -9.77 4.12 -0.72
N TYR A 107 -9.46 4.08 -2.02
CA TYR A 107 -9.60 2.87 -2.83
C TYR A 107 -8.63 1.78 -2.39
N LEU A 108 -7.39 2.14 -2.03
CA LEU A 108 -6.41 1.19 -1.51
C LEU A 108 -6.84 0.63 -0.15
N ALA A 109 -7.33 1.49 0.76
CA ALA A 109 -7.88 1.07 2.04
C ALA A 109 -9.09 0.14 1.86
N TRP A 110 -10.02 0.48 0.95
CA TRP A 110 -11.16 -0.36 0.62
C TRP A 110 -10.72 -1.72 0.08
N PHE A 111 -9.74 -1.74 -0.83
CA PHE A 111 -9.20 -3.00 -1.37
C PHE A 111 -8.62 -3.90 -0.26
N CYS A 112 -7.78 -3.35 0.62
CA CYS A 112 -7.21 -4.09 1.75
C CYS A 112 -8.29 -4.62 2.69
N TRP A 113 -9.23 -3.76 3.09
CA TRP A 113 -10.35 -4.14 3.97
C TRP A 113 -11.22 -5.23 3.36
N ALA A 114 -11.60 -5.10 2.09
CA ALA A 114 -12.44 -6.10 1.41
C ALA A 114 -11.74 -7.46 1.31
N ARG A 115 -10.40 -7.48 1.19
CA ARG A 115 -9.62 -8.71 1.22
C ARG A 115 -9.59 -9.34 2.61
N GLU A 116 -9.43 -8.55 3.66
CA GLU A 116 -9.45 -9.01 5.05
C GLU A 116 -10.84 -9.58 5.41
N ALA A 117 -11.90 -8.85 5.10
CA ALA A 117 -13.28 -9.26 5.33
C ALA A 117 -13.60 -10.61 4.65
N ARG A 118 -13.15 -10.81 3.40
CA ARG A 118 -13.33 -12.09 2.69
C ARG A 118 -12.56 -13.25 3.31
N ARG A 119 -11.41 -12.98 3.92
CA ARG A 119 -10.58 -14.01 4.58
C ARG A 119 -11.17 -14.44 5.91
N GLY A 120 -11.75 -13.50 6.66
CA GLY A 120 -12.40 -13.76 7.95
C GLY A 120 -13.75 -14.47 7.83
N GLY A 121 -14.36 -14.51 6.65
CA GLY A 121 -15.67 -15.16 6.41
C GLY A 121 -16.87 -14.39 6.99
N ASP A 122 -16.65 -13.50 7.97
CA ASP A 122 -17.66 -12.65 8.58
C ASP A 122 -17.25 -11.17 8.54
N ALA A 123 -17.65 -10.50 7.46
CA ALA A 123 -17.42 -9.07 7.26
C ALA A 123 -18.14 -8.21 8.30
N ALA A 124 -19.30 -8.65 8.81
CA ALA A 124 -20.09 -7.88 9.75
C ALA A 124 -19.42 -7.85 11.13
N SER A 125 -18.89 -8.99 11.59
CA SER A 125 -18.13 -9.04 12.85
C SER A 125 -16.82 -8.28 12.76
N LEU A 126 -16.10 -8.35 11.64
CA LEU A 126 -14.91 -7.52 11.43
C LEU A 126 -15.25 -6.02 11.52
N LEU A 127 -16.32 -5.60 10.85
CA LEU A 127 -16.78 -4.21 10.90
C LEU A 127 -17.16 -3.80 12.33
N ARG A 128 -17.90 -4.62 13.07
CA ARG A 128 -18.27 -4.35 14.47
C ARG A 128 -17.05 -4.22 15.37
N ALA A 129 -16.07 -5.12 15.25
CA ALA A 129 -14.83 -5.05 16.00
C ALA A 129 -14.08 -3.74 15.72
N GLN A 130 -13.99 -3.36 14.44
CA GLN A 130 -13.34 -2.12 14.02
C GLN A 130 -14.09 -0.86 14.49
N MET A 131 -15.43 -0.88 14.45
CA MET A 131 -16.27 0.20 14.98
C MET A 131 -16.15 0.33 16.49
N GLY A 132 -16.06 -0.79 17.23
CA GLY A 132 -15.86 -0.79 18.68
C GLY A 132 -14.49 -0.24 19.11
N SER A 133 -13.48 -0.32 18.23
CA SER A 133 -12.13 0.22 18.45
C SER A 133 -11.90 1.63 17.91
N GLY A 134 -12.86 2.21 17.18
CA GLY A 134 -12.57 3.28 16.22
C GLY A 134 -13.21 4.63 16.51
N THR A 135 -12.41 5.69 16.42
CA THR A 135 -12.89 7.07 16.19
C THR A 135 -12.92 7.36 14.69
N TYR A 136 -13.99 7.99 14.20
CA TYR A 136 -14.05 8.47 12.82
C TYR A 136 -13.03 9.60 12.62
N ARG A 137 -11.89 9.30 11.99
CA ARG A 137 -10.82 10.29 11.75
C ARG A 137 -11.23 11.41 10.78
N THR A 138 -12.24 11.20 9.95
CA THR A 138 -12.62 12.16 8.91
C THR A 138 -14.15 12.18 8.74
N SER A 139 -14.72 13.38 8.82
CA SER A 139 -16.13 13.62 8.46
C SER A 139 -16.31 13.61 6.94
N TRP A 140 -17.55 13.47 6.46
CA TRP A 140 -17.86 13.63 5.03
C TRP A 140 -17.32 14.94 4.43
N ARG A 141 -17.44 16.05 5.17
CA ARG A 141 -16.88 17.35 4.78
C ARG A 141 -15.35 17.30 4.71
N GLY A 142 -14.71 16.67 5.70
CA GLY A 142 -13.26 16.47 5.71
C GLY A 142 -12.80 15.63 4.52
N LEU A 143 -13.55 14.60 4.15
CA LEU A 143 -13.28 13.79 2.97
C LEU A 143 -13.28 14.66 1.72
N TRP A 144 -14.33 15.46 1.48
CA TRP A 144 -14.40 16.37 0.32
C TRP A 144 -13.23 17.36 0.24
N ARG A 145 -12.75 17.84 1.39
CA ARG A 145 -11.66 18.82 1.51
C ARG A 145 -10.25 18.23 1.59
N GLN A 146 -10.08 16.90 1.48
CA GLN A 146 -8.75 16.30 1.50
C GLN A 146 -7.85 16.90 0.41
N PRO A 147 -6.61 17.31 0.74
CA PRO A 147 -5.67 17.82 -0.24
C PRO A 147 -5.35 16.73 -1.26
N CYS A 148 -4.99 17.13 -2.48
CA CYS A 148 -4.44 16.20 -3.44
C CYS A 148 -3.01 15.85 -3.02
N PRO A 149 -2.73 14.60 -2.61
CA PRO A 149 -1.47 14.25 -1.94
C PRO A 149 -0.23 14.38 -2.84
N PHE A 150 -0.44 14.49 -4.17
CA PHE A 150 0.64 14.64 -5.14
C PHE A 150 0.45 15.86 -6.07
N HIS A 151 -0.48 16.75 -5.72
CA HIS A 151 -0.74 18.02 -6.39
C HIS A 151 -1.12 19.09 -5.35
N PRO A 152 -0.17 19.52 -4.50
CA PRO A 152 -0.42 20.55 -3.50
C PRO A 152 -0.94 21.85 -4.13
N GLU A 153 -0.53 22.15 -5.36
CA GLU A 153 -0.97 23.32 -6.14
C GLU A 153 -2.48 23.37 -6.40
N ILE A 154 -3.15 22.21 -6.46
CA ILE A 154 -4.61 22.11 -6.69
C ILE A 154 -5.39 22.20 -5.36
N SER A 155 -4.70 22.15 -4.22
CA SER A 155 -5.35 22.10 -2.90
C SER A 155 -5.54 23.49 -2.27
N MET A 156 -5.09 24.56 -2.95
CA MET A 156 -5.10 25.95 -2.45
C MET A 156 -6.09 26.88 -3.20
N SER A 157 -6.91 26.34 -4.10
CA SER A 157 -8.04 27.05 -4.74
C SER A 157 -9.36 26.64 -4.12
#